data_AF-A0A7K0UWT8-F1
#
_entry.id   AF-A0A7K0UWT8-F1
#
_cell.length_a   1.000
_cell.length_b   1.000
_cell.length_c   1.000
_cell.angle_alpha   90.00
_cell.angle_beta   90.00
_cell.angle_gamma   90.00
#
_symmetry.space_group_name_H-M   'P 1'
#
loop_
_entity.id
_entity.type
_entity.pdbx_description
1 polymer ?
#
loop_
_entity_poly.entity_id
_entity_poly.type
_entity_poly.pdbx_seq_one_letter_code
_entity_poly.pdbx_strand_id
1 'polypeptide(L)' 'MTKEIEPKRKWLLVFIPICLIMGILELFRAFDGNNRSWLYVFEWPFFGLFIFYMYWKLGQPQEVWDESDDPKREID' A
#
# COMPACT_ATOMS: atom_id res chain seq x y z
N MET A 1 23.40 -6.81 -17.13
CA MET A 1 22.33 -6.16 -17.92
C MET A 1 21.00 -6.56 -17.29
N THR A 2 20.73 -6.09 -16.07
CA THR A 2 19.58 -6.47 -15.25
C THR A 2 18.84 -5.20 -14.80
N LYS A 3 18.48 -4.34 -15.77
CA LYS A 3 17.66 -3.15 -15.54
C LYS A 3 16.16 -3.48 -15.40
N GLU A 4 15.79 -4.76 -15.49
CA GLU A 4 14.41 -5.20 -15.63
C GLU A 4 13.70 -5.46 -14.29
N ILE A 5 14.42 -5.48 -13.15
CA ILE A 5 13.85 -5.98 -11.88
C ILE A 5 13.29 -4.87 -10.96
N GLU A 6 13.59 -3.59 -11.17
CA GLU A 6 12.94 -2.49 -10.43
C GLU A 6 12.22 -1.50 -11.36
N PRO A 7 10.86 -1.41 -11.29
CA PRO A 7 10.27 -0.53 -10.27
C PRO A 7 8.83 -0.90 -9.84
N LYS A 8 8.53 -2.15 -9.43
CA LYS A 8 7.17 -2.49 -8.95
C LYS A 8 6.77 -1.73 -7.67
N ARG A 9 7.75 -1.35 -6.83
CA ARG A 9 7.52 -0.59 -5.59
C ARG A 9 6.88 0.78 -5.82
N LYS A 10 7.21 1.48 -6.91
CA LYS A 10 6.67 2.82 -7.21
C LYS A 10 5.16 2.80 -7.45
N TRP A 11 4.62 1.69 -7.94
CA TRP A 11 3.18 1.51 -8.10
C TRP A 11 2.43 1.59 -6.77
N LEU A 12 3.03 1.14 -5.66
CA LEU A 12 2.43 1.25 -4.32
C LEU A 12 2.12 2.70 -3.95
N LEU A 13 2.99 3.65 -4.34
CA LEU A 13 2.76 5.07 -4.08
C LEU A 13 1.55 5.63 -4.84
N VAL A 14 1.19 5.04 -5.98
CA VAL A 14 0.00 5.41 -6.75
C VAL A 14 -1.28 4.95 -6.06
N PHE A 15 -1.24 3.82 -5.34
CA PHE A 15 -2.41 3.32 -4.62
C PHE A 15 -2.75 4.11 -3.36
N ILE A 16 -1.77 4.78 -2.74
CA ILE A 16 -2.01 5.62 -1.54
C ILE A 16 -3.05 6.72 -1.81
N PRO A 17 -2.91 7.60 -2.83
CA PRO A 17 -3.92 8.61 -3.11
C PRO A 17 -5.25 7.99 -3.56
N ILE A 18 -5.24 6.83 -4.23
CA ILE A 18 -6.48 6.11 -4.59
C ILE A 18 -7.25 5.72 -3.33
N CYS A 19 -6.59 5.12 -2.35
CA CYS A 19 -7.21 4.76 -1.07
C CYS A 19 -7.78 5.99 -0.35
N LEU A 20 -7.06 7.12 -0.34
CA LEU A 20 -7.57 8.36 0.27
C LEU A 20 -8.80 8.92 -0.46
N ILE A 21 -8.79 8.95 -1.80
CA ILE A 21 -9.93 9.39 -2.59
C ILE A 21 -11.15 8.49 -2.32
N MET A 22 -10.94 7.17 -2.27
CA MET A 22 -12.00 6.21 -1.98
C MET A 22 -12.60 6.42 -0.59
N GLY A 23 -11.76 6.65 0.42
CA GLY A 23 -12.20 6.99 1.78
C GLY A 23 -13.03 8.29 1.83
N ILE A 24 -12.64 9.31 1.06
CA ILE A 24 -13.38 10.58 0.97
C ILE A 24 -14.75 10.37 0.28
N LEU A 25 -14.81 9.59 -0.80
CA LEU A 25 -16.07 9.28 -1.49
C LEU A 25 -17.04 8.52 -0.59
N GLU A 26 -16.52 7.53 0.15
CA GLU A 26 -17.33 6.79 1.12
C GLU A 26 -17.75 7.66 2.32
N LEU A 27 -16.96 8.67 2.69
CA LEU A 27 -17.34 9.64 3.72
C LEU A 27 -18.54 10.48 3.29
N PHE A 28 -18.55 10.98 2.04
CA PHE A 28 -19.72 11.65 1.48
C PHE A 28 -20.95 10.73 1.45
N ARG A 29 -20.77 9.46 1.08
CA ARG A 29 -21.86 8.46 1.08
C ARG A 29 -22.35 8.10 2.48
N ALA A 30 -21.46 8.07 3.47
CA ALA A 30 -21.83 7.83 4.86
C ALA A 30 -22.68 8.97 5.41
N PHE A 31 -22.36 10.23 5.06
CA PHE A 31 -23.19 11.39 5.40
C PHE A 31 -24.52 11.42 4.66
N ASP A 32 -24.61 10.80 3.48
CA ASP A 32 -25.87 10.62 2.73
C ASP A 32 -26.75 9.49 3.31
N GLY A 33 -26.40 8.95 4.48
CA GLY A 33 -27.22 8.00 5.23
C GLY A 33 -26.90 6.52 4.96
N ASN A 34 -25.85 6.21 4.18
CA ASN A 34 -25.45 4.81 3.98
C ASN A 34 -24.60 4.31 5.16
N ASN A 35 -25.24 3.64 6.12
CA ASN A 35 -24.55 3.09 7.30
C ASN A 35 -23.41 2.11 6.98
N ARG A 36 -23.45 1.41 5.83
CA ARG A 36 -22.36 0.50 5.44
C ARG A 36 -21.09 1.23 5.01
N SER A 37 -21.22 2.47 4.53
CA SER A 37 -20.08 3.29 4.08
C SER A 37 -19.13 3.66 5.22
N TRP A 38 -19.60 3.68 6.47
CA TRP A 38 -18.75 3.95 7.63
C TRP A 38 -17.58 2.96 7.77
N LEU A 39 -17.79 1.67 7.48
CA LEU A 39 -16.69 0.69 7.51
C LEU A 39 -15.60 1.08 6.51
N TYR A 40 -16.02 1.42 5.30
CA TYR A 40 -15.11 1.78 4.22
C TYR A 40 -14.35 3.09 4.48
N VAL A 41 -14.96 4.07 5.17
CA VAL A 41 -14.28 5.29 5.62
C VAL A 41 -13.05 4.98 6.49
N PHE A 42 -13.08 3.91 7.28
CA PHE A 42 -11.93 3.47 8.09
C PHE A 42 -11.01 2.51 7.34
N GLU A 43 -11.59 1.58 6.58
CA GLU A 43 -10.87 0.54 5.86
C GLU A 43 -9.94 1.13 4.78
N TRP A 44 -10.41 2.13 4.03
CA TRP A 44 -9.62 2.72 2.94
C TRP A 44 -8.35 3.44 3.43
N PRO A 45 -8.40 4.34 4.43
CA PRO A 45 -7.19 4.89 5.04
C PRO A 45 -6.27 3.83 5.65
N PHE A 46 -6.83 2.79 6.26
CA PHE A 46 -6.05 1.67 6.80
C PHE A 46 -5.25 0.97 5.69
N PHE A 47 -5.87 0.67 4.55
CA PHE A 47 -5.14 0.12 3.40
C PHE A 47 -4.08 1.08 2.84
N GLY A 48 -4.37 2.38 2.79
CA GLY A 48 -3.37 3.38 2.41
C GLY A 48 -2.13 3.36 3.32
N LEU A 49 -2.33 3.28 4.63
CA LEU A 49 -1.26 3.15 5.61
C LEU A 49 -0.50 1.82 5.48
N PHE A 50 -1.21 0.71 5.28
CA PHE A 50 -0.62 -0.60 5.06
C PHE A 50 0.27 -0.63 3.81
N ILE A 51 -0.20 -0.05 2.70
CA ILE A 51 0.56 0.06 1.45
C ILE A 51 1.80 0.94 1.65
N PHE A 52 1.69 2.03 2.41
CA PHE A 52 2.83 2.86 2.76
C PHE A 52 3.85 2.09 3.62
N TYR A 53 3.40 1.34 4.62
CA TYR A 53 4.25 0.47 5.42
C TYR A 53 4.97 -0.57 4.54
N MET A 54 4.24 -1.23 3.63
CA MET A 54 4.82 -2.15 2.67
C MET A 54 5.85 -1.45 1.79
N TYR A 55 5.55 -0.26 1.25
CA TYR A 55 6.52 0.52 0.47
C TYR A 55 7.82 0.77 1.25
N TRP A 56 7.70 1.14 2.52
CA TRP A 56 8.86 1.38 3.38
C TRP A 56 9.64 0.10 3.69
N LYS A 57 8.95 -0.97 4.12
CA LYS A 57 9.56 -2.28 4.44
C LYS A 57 10.26 -2.89 3.22
N LEU A 58 9.68 -2.71 2.03
CA LEU A 58 10.23 -3.20 0.78
C LEU A 58 11.46 -2.41 0.30
N GLY A 59 11.76 -1.27 0.92
CA GLY A 59 13.00 -0.53 0.73
C GLY A 59 14.10 -0.91 1.73
N GLN A 60 13.83 -1.78 2.70
CA GLN A 60 14.83 -2.25 3.66
C GLN A 60 15.56 -3.48 3.13
N PRO A 61 16.86 -3.64 3.46
CA PRO A 61 17.59 -4.87 3.15
C PRO A 61 16.93 -6.08 3.80
N GLN A 62 17.06 -7.24 3.15
CA GLN A 62 16.56 -8.47 3.74
C GLN A 62 17.25 -8.75 5.06
N GLU A 63 16.46 -9.22 6.01
CA GLU A 63 16.91 -9.52 7.35
C GLU A 63 17.70 -10.84 7.36
N VAL A 64 18.70 -10.93 8.25
CA VAL A 64 19.64 -12.07 8.30
C VAL A 64 18.93 -13.41 8.57
N TRP A 65 17.74 -13.35 9.18
CA TRP A 65 16.90 -14.49 9.54
C TRP A 65 15.79 -14.77 8.51
N ASP A 66 15.83 -14.12 7.36
CA ASP A 66 14.89 -14.36 6.27
C ASP A 66 15.27 -15.65 5.54
N GLU A 67 14.62 -16.76 5.93
CA GLU A 67 14.76 -18.09 5.32
C GLU A 67 13.92 -18.25 4.04
N SER A 68 13.22 -17.19 3.59
CA SER A 68 12.47 -17.25 2.35
C SER A 68 13.41 -17.42 1.16
N ASP A 69 13.07 -18.33 0.24
CA ASP A 69 13.80 -18.57 -1.00
C ASP A 69 13.50 -17.48 -2.06
N ASP A 70 13.11 -16.29 -1.59
CA ASP A 70 12.78 -15.15 -2.44
C ASP A 70 14.07 -14.62 -3.09
N PRO A 71 14.02 -14.24 -4.38
CA PRO A 71 15.18 -13.67 -5.04
C PRO A 71 15.62 -12.42 -4.27
N LYS A 72 16.90 -12.40 -3.84
CA LYS A 72 17.48 -11.28 -3.09
C LYS A 72 17.18 -9.97 -3.80
N ARG A 73 16.44 -9.10 -3.12
CA ARG A 73 16.16 -7.75 -3.59
C ARG A 73 17.47 -6.98 -3.55
N GLU A 74 18.10 -6.79 -4.70
CA GLU A 74 19.24 -5.90 -4.85
C GLU A 74 18.75 -4.47 -4.59
N ILE A 75 19.19 -3.89 -3.47
CA ILE A 75 18.98 -2.48 -3.14
C ILE A 75 20.26 -1.79 -3.60
N ASP A 76 20.22 -1.23 -4.81
CA ASP A 76 21.27 -0.33 -5.32
C ASP A 76 21.31 0.99 -4.53
#